data_AF-A0A323U4H6-F1
#
_entry.id   AF-A0A323U4H6-F1
#
_cell.length_a   1.000
_cell.length_b   1.000
_cell.length_c   1.000
_cell.angle_alpha   90.00
_cell.angle_beta   90.00
_cell.angle_gamma   90.00
#
_symmetry.space_group_name_H-M   'P 1'
#
loop_
_entity.id
_entity.type
_entity.pdbx_description
1 polymer ?
#
loop_
_entity_poly.entity_id
_entity_poly.type
_entity_poly.pdbx_seq_one_letter_code
_entity_poly.pdbx_strand_id
1 'polypeptide(L)'
;MNKIERITGFINRLERAEALLLEGRIHRVEGLPQVYVVRGSEHYLVDLEAGTCTCPDAGKGNTCKHLLAAVLLERAEHKARKEVQAKAA
;
A
#
# COMPACT_ATOMS: atom_id res chain seq x y z
N MET A 1 9.12 -1.36 24.44
CA MET A 1 8.82 -0.33 23.43
C MET A 1 7.70 0.54 23.98
N ASN A 2 7.95 1.83 24.15
CA ASN A 2 6.96 2.76 24.68
C ASN A 2 5.92 3.11 23.59
N LYS A 3 4.80 3.75 23.96
CA LYS A 3 3.72 4.08 23.02
C LYS A 3 4.17 5.06 21.92
N ILE A 4 5.03 6.02 22.27
CA ILE A 4 5.52 7.05 21.35
C ILE A 4 6.36 6.40 20.24
N GLU A 5 7.30 5.53 20.60
CA GLU A 5 8.16 4.78 19.66
C GLU A 5 7.32 3.99 18.64
N ARG A 6 6.24 3.35 19.08
CA ARG A 6 5.32 2.62 18.19
C ARG A 6 4.64 3.54 17.19
N ILE A 7 4.14 4.69 17.67
CA ILE A 7 3.43 5.67 16.84
C ILE A 7 4.40 6.28 15.83
N THR A 8 5.57 6.75 16.26
CA THR A 8 6.59 7.32 15.39
C THR A 8 7.07 6.31 14.34
N GLY A 9 7.28 5.05 14.74
CA GLY A 9 7.66 3.99 13.81
C GLY A 9 6.57 3.68 12.76
N PHE A 10 5.30 3.82 13.12
CA PHE A 10 4.19 3.67 12.17
C PHE A 10 4.11 4.86 11.22
N ILE A 11 4.23 6.10 11.71
CA ILE A 11 4.24 7.33 10.90
C ILE A 11 5.34 7.25 9.84
N ASN A 12 6.57 6.85 10.22
CA ASN A 12 7.66 6.73 9.27
C ASN A 12 7.38 5.72 8.13
N ARG A 13 6.67 4.62 8.44
CA ARG A 13 6.28 3.65 7.40
C ARG A 13 5.21 4.21 6.47
N LEU A 14 4.31 5.04 7.00
CA LEU A 14 3.27 5.70 6.23
C LEU A 14 3.88 6.74 5.27
N GLU A 15 4.78 7.60 5.75
CA GLU A 15 5.50 8.57 4.90
C GLU A 15 6.24 7.88 3.75
N ARG A 16 6.90 6.75 4.04
CA ARG A 16 7.58 5.95 3.00
C ARG A 16 6.61 5.27 2.04
N ALA A 17 5.40 4.95 2.48
CA ALA A 17 4.35 4.41 1.61
C ALA A 17 3.82 5.47 0.64
N GLU A 18 3.65 6.70 1.12
CA GLU A 18 3.25 7.85 0.29
C GLU A 18 4.31 8.16 -0.77
N ALA A 19 5.61 8.13 -0.40
CA ALA A 19 6.69 8.28 -1.36
C ALA A 19 6.62 7.26 -2.51
N LEU A 20 6.31 5.99 -2.21
CA LEU A 20 6.15 4.95 -3.24
C LEU A 20 5.02 5.26 -4.24
N LEU A 21 3.94 5.92 -3.78
CA LEU A 21 2.86 6.36 -4.66
C LEU A 21 3.27 7.53 -5.54
N LEU A 22 3.86 8.56 -4.94
CA LEU A 22 4.30 9.77 -5.64
C LEU A 22 5.35 9.46 -6.71
N GLU A 23 6.22 8.49 -6.43
CA GLU A 23 7.25 8.02 -7.37
C GLU A 23 6.70 7.03 -8.41
N GLY A 24 5.40 6.69 -8.37
CA GLY A 24 4.79 5.75 -9.30
C GLY A 24 5.39 4.35 -9.21
N ARG A 25 5.79 3.89 -8.02
CA ARG A 25 6.44 2.60 -7.79
C ARG A 25 5.48 1.46 -7.51
N ILE A 26 4.18 1.72 -7.46
CA ILE A 26 3.16 0.71 -7.21
C ILE A 26 2.20 0.61 -8.38
N HIS A 27 1.88 -0.62 -8.77
CA HIS A 27 1.01 -0.92 -9.90
C HIS A 27 0.07 -2.08 -9.55
N ARG A 28 -1.12 -2.09 -10.13
CA ARG A 28 -2.03 -3.25 -10.06
C ARG A 28 -1.48 -4.40 -10.89
N VAL A 29 -1.72 -5.62 -10.45
CA VAL A 29 -1.50 -6.80 -11.26
C VAL A 29 -2.77 -7.07 -12.08
N GLU A 30 -2.62 -7.12 -13.40
CA GLU A 30 -3.74 -7.37 -14.29
C GLU A 30 -4.34 -8.77 -14.05
N GLY A 31 -5.67 -8.86 -14.02
CA GLY A 31 -6.38 -10.12 -13.79
C GLY A 31 -6.44 -10.57 -12.33
N LEU A 32 -5.71 -9.93 -11.41
CA LEU A 32 -5.74 -10.25 -9.98
C LEU A 32 -6.33 -9.08 -9.18
N PRO A 33 -7.59 -9.18 -8.72
CA PRO A 33 -8.19 -8.12 -7.92
C PRO A 33 -7.41 -7.94 -6.62
N GLN A 34 -7.23 -6.69 -6.20
CA GLN A 34 -6.57 -6.34 -4.93
C GLN A 34 -5.11 -6.81 -4.78
N VAL A 35 -4.48 -7.27 -5.87
CA VAL A 35 -3.06 -7.61 -5.91
C VAL A 35 -2.27 -6.50 -6.60
N TYR A 36 -1.15 -6.15 -5.99
CA TYR A 36 -0.28 -5.07 -6.42
C TYR A 36 1.16 -5.53 -6.47
N VAL A 37 1.92 -4.96 -7.40
CA VAL A 37 3.38 -5.04 -7.41
C VAL A 37 3.94 -3.70 -6.96
N VAL A 38 4.90 -3.74 -6.03
CA VAL A 38 5.64 -2.57 -5.56
C VAL A 38 7.11 -2.71 -5.91
N ARG A 39 7.64 -1.72 -6.63
CA ARG A 39 9.05 -1.62 -7.03
C ARG A 39 9.87 -1.08 -5.87
N GLY A 40 10.75 -1.92 -5.32
CA GLY A 40 11.76 -1.54 -4.34
C GLY A 40 13.15 -1.98 -4.81
N SER A 41 13.94 -2.58 -3.91
CA SER A 41 15.17 -3.29 -4.29
C SER A 41 14.88 -4.48 -5.21
N GLU A 42 13.71 -5.10 -5.02
CA GLU A 42 13.13 -6.15 -5.85
C GLU A 42 11.66 -5.78 -6.12
N HIS A 43 10.97 -6.61 -6.91
CA HIS A 43 9.52 -6.52 -7.05
C HIS A 43 8.83 -7.29 -5.93
N TYR A 44 8.03 -6.58 -5.12
CA TYR A 44 7.26 -7.19 -4.05
C TYR A 44 5.79 -7.32 -4.44
N LEU A 45 5.23 -8.52 -4.27
CA LEU A 45 3.81 -8.76 -4.43
C LEU A 45 3.10 -8.46 -3.12
N VAL A 46 1.99 -7.73 -3.23
CA VAL A 46 1.14 -7.31 -2.13
C VAL A 46 -0.26 -7.79 -2.44
N ASP A 47 -0.83 -8.56 -1.53
CA ASP A 47 -2.21 -9.03 -1.61
C ASP A 47 -2.98 -8.36 -0.46
N LEU A 48 -3.86 -7.43 -0.82
CA LEU A 48 -4.64 -6.70 0.18
C LEU A 48 -5.74 -7.56 0.82
N GLU A 49 -6.26 -8.54 0.10
CA GLU A 49 -7.30 -9.45 0.61
C GLU A 49 -6.71 -10.39 1.66
N ALA A 50 -5.57 -10.99 1.37
CA ALA A 50 -4.83 -11.81 2.32
C ALA A 50 -4.09 -10.98 3.38
N GLY A 51 -3.95 -9.66 3.19
CA GLY A 51 -3.18 -8.79 4.07
C GLY A 51 -1.69 -9.09 4.07
N THR A 52 -1.15 -9.62 2.96
CA THR A 52 0.23 -10.11 2.86
C THR A 52 1.10 -9.27 1.93
N CYS A 53 2.41 -9.39 2.13
CA CYS A 53 3.42 -8.79 1.26
C CYS A 53 4.64 -9.70 1.24
N THR A 54 5.27 -9.90 0.08
CA THR A 54 6.45 -10.76 -0.07
C THR A 54 7.75 -10.13 0.41
N CYS A 55 7.72 -8.89 0.91
CA CYS A 55 8.92 -8.22 1.40
C CYS A 55 9.43 -8.80 2.74
N PRO A 56 10.74 -8.71 3.01
CA PRO A 56 11.33 -9.24 4.24
C PRO A 56 10.77 -8.65 5.53
N ASP A 57 10.23 -7.41 5.48
CA ASP A 57 9.66 -6.74 6.64
C ASP A 57 8.28 -7.27 7.03
N ALA A 58 7.53 -7.89 6.10
CA ALA A 58 6.20 -8.42 6.38
C ALA A 58 6.23 -9.57 7.40
N GLY A 59 7.29 -10.39 7.37
CA GLY A 59 7.50 -11.47 8.34
C GLY A 59 7.84 -11.01 9.76
N LYS A 60 8.08 -9.71 9.98
CA LYS A 60 8.49 -9.15 11.28
C LYS A 60 7.30 -8.70 12.14
N GLY A 61 6.08 -9.14 11.82
CA GLY A 61 4.85 -8.87 12.59
C GLY A 61 4.37 -7.41 12.54
N ASN A 62 4.84 -6.64 11.57
CA ASN A 62 4.54 -5.22 11.42
C ASN A 62 3.99 -4.95 10.02
N THR A 63 3.00 -4.07 9.92
CA THR A 63 2.54 -3.56 8.62
C THR A 63 3.70 -2.87 7.90
N CYS A 64 4.10 -3.40 6.75
CA CYS A 64 5.18 -2.85 5.95
C CYS A 64 4.68 -1.68 5.10
N LYS A 65 5.61 -0.84 4.64
CA LYS A 65 5.30 0.31 3.76
C LYS A 65 4.63 -0.09 2.44
N HIS A 66 4.88 -1.31 1.93
CA HIS A 66 4.31 -1.76 0.66
C HIS A 66 2.82 -2.09 0.80
N LEU A 67 2.42 -2.74 1.90
CA LEU A 67 1.00 -2.98 2.21
C LEU A 67 0.28 -1.64 2.40
N LEU A 68 0.89 -0.70 3.12
CA LEU A 68 0.34 0.65 3.27
C LEU A 68 0.17 1.37 1.92
N ALA A 69 1.18 1.29 1.04
CA ALA A 69 1.11 1.92 -0.28
C ALA A 69 -0.03 1.34 -1.13
N ALA A 70 -0.23 0.03 -1.09
CA ALA A 70 -1.34 -0.64 -1.78
C ALA A 70 -2.71 -0.21 -1.21
N VAL A 71 -2.84 -0.13 0.12
CA VAL A 71 -4.07 0.37 0.76
C VAL A 71 -4.37 1.81 0.33
N LEU A 72 -3.35 2.67 0.29
CA LEU A 72 -3.52 4.06 -0.13
C LEU A 72 -3.92 4.17 -1.61
N LEU A 73 -3.32 3.36 -2.49
CA LEU A 73 -3.70 3.31 -3.90
C LEU A 73 -5.15 2.85 -4.10
N GLU A 74 -5.54 1.72 -3.49
CA GLU A 74 -6.91 1.19 -3.58
C GLU A 74 -7.93 2.23 -3.09
N ARG A 75 -7.64 2.93 -1.99
CA ARG A 75 -8.51 4.00 -1.48
C ARG A 75 -8.62 5.17 -2.46
N ALA A 76 -7.50 5.64 -3.02
CA ALA A 76 -7.49 6.74 -3.96
C ALA A 76 -8.29 6.41 -5.22
N GLU A 77 -8.09 5.22 -5.78
CA GLU A 77 -8.79 4.76 -6.98
C GLU A 77 -10.28 4.52 -6.71
N HIS A 78 -10.64 3.91 -5.57
CA HIS A 78 -12.03 3.72 -5.18
C HIS A 78 -12.76 5.06 -5.02
N LYS A 79 -12.10 6.07 -4.45
CA LYS A 79 -12.63 7.44 -4.37
C LYS A 79 -12.84 8.02 -5.77
N ALA A 80 -11.84 7.94 -6.64
CA ALA A 80 -11.93 8.44 -8.01
C ALA A 80 -13.08 7.76 -8.81
N ARG A 81 -13.26 6.44 -8.67
CA ARG A 81 -14.36 5.69 -9.30
C ARG A 81 -15.72 6.22 -8.85
N LYS A 82 -15.91 6.46 -7.55
CA LYS A 82 -17.16 6.99 -7.00
C LYS A 82 -17.47 8.40 -7.51
N GLU A 83 -16.45 9.26 -7.62
CA GLU A 83 -16.62 10.62 -8.13
C GLU A 83 -17.00 10.64 -9.61
N VAL A 84 -16.43 9.73 -10.43
CA VAL A 84 -16.80 9.58 -11.84
C VAL A 84 -18.26 9.12 -11.96
N GLN A 85 -18.69 8.14 -11.17
CA GLN A 85 -20.07 7.66 -11.16
C GLN A 85 -21.07 8.74 -10.75
N ALA A 86 -20.74 9.53 -9.72
CA ALA A 86 -21.59 10.62 -9.24
C ALA A 86 -21.76 11.76 -10.27
N LYS A 87 -20.78 11.99 -11.15
CA LYS A 87 -20.84 13.00 -12.22
C LYS A 87 -21.60 12.53 -13.46
N ALA A 88 -21.81 11.22 -13.61
CA ALA A 88 -22.49 10.62 -14.74
C ALA A 88 -23.98 10.34 -14.48
N ALA A 89 -24.44 10.55 -13.24
CA ALA A 89 -25.84 10.45 -12.81
C ALA A 89 -26.50 11.83 -12.76
#